data_AF-A0A0J8X2K3-F1
#
_entry.id   AF-A0A0J8X2K3-F1
#
_cell.length_a   1.000
_cell.length_b   1.000
_cell.length_c   1.000
_cell.angle_alpha   90.00
_cell.angle_beta   90.00
_cell.angle_gamma   90.00
#
_symmetry.space_group_name_H-M   'P 1'
#
loop_
_entity.id
_entity.type
_entity.pdbx_description
1 polymer ?
#
loop_
_entity_poly.entity_id
_entity_poly.type
_entity_poly.pdbx_seq_one_letter_code
_entity_poly.pdbx_strand_id
1 'polypeptide(L)'
;MVPRMERTRETTTGPQSHRKVGDAAWKRSYGRLLAYATTHGCSSLRSHHVDESGFGLGAWVYAQNRHYAAGTLSAERIELLESVPGWRWKNRRPKFRGGPTWETGLVHLRAHVERTGAAFVTPSHVTEDGFHLGNWVRYVRERYSRADLPPDAAAQLEALPGWFFSARESRFQATLHHLRRHAQATGGAAVERRMITADGFRLGARAEDLRAAYAKGLLPAEQVAALEQIEGWTWDGTRDRRWEENLERLSAYARCHGNSVASLTERYVTGDGVRLGTWVAQQRVARREGRLAPYREALLAAVPGWSWGINGDAWERGMRELVAYVNEHGDADVLSRYVTPDGYRLGKWVRRARFKYSKGLLAPDRVSALEAIAGWVWVADPGPRGGHTDWGFAMGRLRAFAAEHGHTRVPAGLRCSDGFDLGGWVSSAREQYRRGHMPVDHAAQLDALPGWTGATPAVEDAPPRAA
;
A
#
# COMPACT_ATOMS: atom_id res chain seq x y z
N MET A 1 -32.32 24.24 83.00
CA MET A 1 -31.44 24.50 81.84
C MET A 1 -32.29 24.33 80.58
N VAL A 2 -32.58 25.43 79.90
CA VAL A 2 -33.50 25.58 78.73
C VAL A 2 -32.63 25.49 77.45
N PRO A 3 -33.15 25.39 76.21
CA PRO A 3 -33.88 24.32 75.49
C PRO A 3 -33.15 23.90 74.18
N ARG A 4 -33.70 22.99 73.34
CA ARG A 4 -33.77 23.25 71.89
C ARG A 4 -34.81 22.40 71.17
N MET A 5 -35.85 23.08 70.68
CA MET A 5 -36.78 22.60 69.67
C MET A 5 -36.06 22.37 68.34
N GLU A 6 -36.18 21.17 67.77
CA GLU A 6 -35.88 20.95 66.36
C GLU A 6 -37.09 21.43 65.54
N ARG A 7 -36.91 22.58 64.89
CA ARG A 7 -37.84 23.10 63.88
C ARG A 7 -37.67 22.26 62.61
N THR A 8 -38.74 21.58 62.22
CA THR A 8 -39.00 21.21 60.82
C THR A 8 -38.83 22.44 59.94
N ARG A 9 -37.86 22.39 59.02
CA ARG A 9 -37.78 23.36 57.91
C ARG A 9 -38.39 22.71 56.68
N GLU A 10 -39.67 23.03 56.46
CA GLU A 10 -40.23 23.10 55.12
C GLU A 10 -39.41 24.12 54.33
N THR A 11 -38.68 23.66 53.31
CA THR A 11 -38.13 24.56 52.29
C THR A 11 -39.10 24.65 51.13
N THR A 12 -39.94 25.68 51.21
CA THR A 12 -40.77 26.24 50.16
C THR A 12 -40.00 26.49 48.87
N THR A 13 -40.47 25.85 47.80
CA THR A 13 -40.57 26.31 46.41
C THR A 13 -40.00 27.69 46.04
N GLY A 14 -38.98 27.70 45.16
CA GLY A 14 -39.08 28.36 43.84
C GLY A 14 -38.05 29.45 43.44
N PRO A 15 -37.30 29.25 42.33
CA PRO A 15 -36.79 30.34 41.49
C PRO A 15 -37.61 30.42 40.19
N GLN A 16 -38.86 30.89 40.27
CA GLN A 16 -39.71 31.12 39.08
C GLN A 16 -40.31 32.55 38.98
N SER A 17 -40.16 33.41 39.99
CA SER A 17 -40.87 34.70 39.99
C SER A 17 -40.19 35.79 39.14
N HIS A 18 -38.86 35.87 39.12
CA HIS A 18 -38.14 36.94 38.40
C HIS A 18 -38.27 36.87 36.87
N ARG A 19 -38.39 35.66 36.30
CA ARG A 19 -38.55 35.47 34.84
C ARG A 19 -39.91 35.94 34.32
N LYS A 20 -40.97 35.78 35.13
CA LYS A 20 -42.34 36.21 34.77
C LYS A 20 -42.53 37.73 34.81
N VAL A 21 -41.89 38.43 35.75
CA VAL A 21 -41.99 39.90 35.88
C VAL A 21 -41.33 40.61 34.69
N GLY A 22 -40.18 40.11 34.22
CA GLY A 22 -39.47 40.66 33.07
C GLY A 22 -40.24 40.52 31.74
N ASP A 23 -41.04 39.46 31.59
CA ASP A 23 -41.80 39.21 30.37
C ASP A 23 -43.09 40.06 30.30
N ALA A 24 -43.79 40.21 31.44
CA ALA A 24 -44.95 41.10 31.53
C ALA A 24 -44.59 42.57 31.29
N ALA A 25 -43.43 43.02 31.80
CA ALA A 25 -42.92 44.36 31.53
C ALA A 25 -42.58 44.56 30.05
N TRP A 26 -41.96 43.57 29.41
CA TRP A 26 -41.65 43.61 27.98
C TRP A 26 -42.91 43.66 27.13
N LYS A 27 -43.93 42.83 27.42
CA LYS A 27 -45.22 42.82 26.70
C LYS A 27 -45.97 44.15 26.82
N ARG A 28 -45.90 44.82 27.99
CA ARG A 28 -46.44 46.18 28.15
C ARG A 28 -45.72 47.19 27.25
N SER A 29 -44.39 47.15 27.20
CA SER A 29 -43.61 48.03 26.31
C SER A 29 -43.84 47.73 24.82
N TYR A 30 -44.02 46.47 24.46
CA TYR A 30 -44.44 46.04 23.12
C TYR A 30 -45.81 46.59 22.75
N GLY A 31 -46.81 46.50 23.63
CA GLY A 31 -48.14 47.05 23.41
C GLY A 31 -48.12 48.57 23.14
N ARG A 32 -47.23 49.31 23.82
CA ARG A 32 -47.02 50.75 23.56
C ARG A 32 -46.48 51.02 22.16
N LEU A 33 -45.50 50.22 21.73
CA LEU A 33 -44.94 50.32 20.38
C LEU A 33 -45.99 50.00 19.31
N LEU A 34 -46.80 48.96 19.53
CA LEU A 34 -47.86 48.56 18.61
C LEU A 34 -48.91 49.68 18.49
N ALA A 35 -49.39 50.22 19.62
CA ALA A 35 -50.32 51.34 19.63
C ALA A 35 -49.76 52.56 18.89
N TYR A 36 -48.50 52.92 19.14
CA TYR A 36 -47.83 54.01 18.43
C TYR A 36 -47.80 53.77 16.91
N ALA A 37 -47.42 52.56 16.48
CA ALA A 37 -47.28 52.21 15.07
C ALA A 37 -48.63 52.14 14.35
N THR A 38 -49.69 51.69 15.02
CA THR A 38 -51.05 51.71 14.49
C THR A 38 -51.56 53.14 14.29
N THR A 39 -51.28 54.05 15.21
CA THR A 39 -51.71 55.46 15.11
C THR A 39 -50.93 56.26 14.07
N HIS A 40 -49.62 56.04 13.95
CA HIS A 40 -48.73 56.88 13.13
C HIS A 40 -48.30 56.22 11.81
N GLY A 41 -48.74 54.98 11.53
CA GLY A 41 -48.36 54.21 10.34
C GLY A 41 -46.85 53.90 10.24
N CYS A 42 -46.08 54.18 11.30
CA CYS A 42 -44.64 53.97 11.33
C CYS A 42 -44.15 53.66 12.75
N SER A 43 -43.07 52.90 12.84
CA SER A 43 -42.44 52.50 14.11
C SER A 43 -41.00 53.00 14.26
N SER A 44 -40.58 53.91 13.37
CA SER A 44 -39.25 54.51 13.40
C SER A 44 -39.20 55.68 14.39
N LEU A 45 -38.87 55.36 15.63
CA LEU A 45 -38.72 56.35 16.71
C LEU A 45 -37.28 56.88 16.81
N ARG A 46 -37.11 58.16 17.12
CA ARG A 46 -35.82 58.70 17.57
C ARG A 46 -35.50 58.17 18.97
N SER A 47 -34.23 57.99 19.32
CA SER A 47 -33.82 57.38 20.60
C SER A 47 -34.30 58.13 21.85
N HIS A 48 -34.56 59.44 21.74
CA HIS A 48 -35.08 60.28 22.82
C HIS A 48 -36.60 60.43 22.80
N HIS A 49 -37.33 59.71 21.94
CA HIS A 49 -38.78 59.81 21.90
C HIS A 49 -39.41 59.22 23.17
N VAL A 50 -40.37 59.95 23.70
CA VAL A 50 -41.15 59.63 24.90
C VAL A 50 -42.62 59.60 24.51
N ASP A 51 -43.36 58.57 24.93
CA ASP A 51 -44.79 58.46 24.68
C ASP A 51 -45.62 59.39 25.61
N GLU A 52 -46.93 59.47 25.38
CA GLU A 52 -47.86 60.31 26.15
C GLU A 52 -47.87 60.02 27.65
N SER A 53 -47.38 58.85 28.08
CA SER A 53 -47.29 58.47 29.50
C SER A 53 -45.95 58.79 30.15
N GLY A 54 -45.02 59.43 29.42
CA GLY A 54 -43.66 59.70 29.90
C GLY A 54 -42.70 58.52 29.75
N PHE A 55 -43.08 57.43 29.06
CA PHE A 55 -42.21 56.28 28.85
C PHE A 55 -41.28 56.52 27.65
N GLY A 56 -39.98 56.30 27.84
CA GLY A 56 -38.94 56.45 26.80
C GLY A 56 -38.99 55.35 25.73
N LEU A 57 -40.07 55.33 24.94
CA LEU A 57 -40.34 54.32 23.92
C LEU A 57 -39.24 54.27 22.84
N GLY A 58 -38.67 55.43 22.49
CA GLY A 58 -37.54 55.52 21.57
C GLY A 58 -36.27 54.82 22.08
N ALA A 59 -35.97 54.97 23.37
CA ALA A 59 -34.84 54.32 24.01
C ALA A 59 -35.07 52.80 24.11
N TRP A 60 -36.30 52.39 24.40
CA TRP A 60 -36.68 50.98 24.45
C TRP A 60 -36.57 50.31 23.07
N VAL A 61 -37.06 50.93 22.00
CA VAL A 61 -36.89 50.45 20.61
C VAL A 61 -35.41 50.36 20.24
N TYR A 62 -34.60 51.34 20.64
CA TYR A 62 -33.16 51.30 20.43
C TYR A 62 -32.50 50.11 21.17
N ALA A 63 -32.91 49.85 22.42
CA ALA A 63 -32.46 48.69 23.18
C ALA A 63 -32.85 47.36 22.49
N GLN A 64 -34.07 47.24 21.95
CA GLN A 64 -34.48 46.04 21.22
C GLN A 64 -33.61 45.82 19.97
N ASN A 65 -33.33 46.88 19.21
CA ASN A 65 -32.40 46.82 18.07
C ASN A 65 -30.99 46.38 18.48
N ARG A 66 -30.53 46.79 19.67
CA ARG A 66 -29.26 46.34 20.23
C ARG A 66 -29.29 44.87 20.67
N HIS A 67 -30.34 44.43 21.35
CA HIS A 67 -30.50 43.03 21.77
C HIS A 67 -30.63 42.10 20.56
N TYR A 68 -31.35 42.53 19.53
CA TYR A 68 -31.45 41.84 18.24
C TYR A 68 -30.08 41.72 17.56
N ALA A 69 -29.31 42.81 17.47
CA ALA A 69 -27.96 42.79 16.92
C ALA A 69 -26.97 41.94 17.73
N ALA A 70 -27.12 41.89 19.05
CA ALA A 70 -26.31 41.09 19.95
C ALA A 70 -26.75 39.61 20.05
N GLY A 71 -27.84 39.21 19.39
CA GLY A 71 -28.37 37.84 19.44
C GLY A 71 -28.97 37.43 20.79
N THR A 72 -29.29 38.38 21.67
CA THR A 72 -29.82 38.12 23.02
C THR A 72 -31.35 38.21 23.10
N LEU A 73 -32.02 38.50 21.98
CA LEU A 73 -33.47 38.60 21.88
C LEU A 73 -34.07 37.23 21.48
N SER A 74 -35.09 36.77 22.21
CA SER A 74 -35.76 35.49 21.95
C SER A 74 -36.53 35.50 20.62
N ALA A 75 -36.74 34.32 20.03
CA ALA A 75 -37.48 34.14 18.78
C ALA A 75 -38.91 34.73 18.84
N GLU A 76 -39.67 34.42 19.91
CA GLU A 76 -41.02 34.98 20.14
C GLU A 76 -41.03 36.51 20.13
N ARG A 77 -40.00 37.16 20.69
CA ARG A 77 -39.93 38.64 20.73
C ARG A 77 -39.55 39.25 19.38
N ILE A 78 -38.78 38.52 18.57
CA ILE A 78 -38.44 38.92 17.21
C ILE A 78 -39.71 38.89 16.35
N GLU A 79 -40.45 37.78 16.40
CA GLU A 79 -41.71 37.61 15.67
C GLU A 79 -42.74 38.67 16.04
N LEU A 80 -42.93 38.93 17.33
CA LEU A 80 -43.82 40.00 17.79
C LEU A 80 -43.38 41.38 17.26
N LEU A 81 -42.11 41.74 17.34
CA LEU A 81 -41.63 43.02 16.83
C LEU A 81 -41.75 43.14 15.31
N GLU A 82 -41.51 42.07 14.57
CA GLU A 82 -41.68 42.03 13.11
C GLU A 82 -43.13 42.11 12.66
N SER A 83 -44.08 41.74 13.53
CA SER A 83 -45.52 41.92 13.28
C SER A 83 -46.00 43.38 13.44
N VAL A 84 -45.19 44.28 14.01
CA VAL A 84 -45.58 45.68 14.20
C VAL A 84 -45.60 46.40 12.84
N PRO A 85 -46.70 47.12 12.50
CA PRO A 85 -46.80 47.86 11.25
C PRO A 85 -45.62 48.82 11.01
N GLY A 86 -45.00 48.70 9.83
CA GLY A 86 -43.86 49.53 9.43
C GLY A 86 -42.54 49.26 10.18
N TRP A 87 -42.43 48.16 10.94
CA TRP A 87 -41.21 47.77 11.66
C TRP A 87 -40.03 47.46 10.73
N ARG A 88 -38.87 48.01 11.08
CA ARG A 88 -37.58 47.75 10.42
C ARG A 88 -36.44 47.78 11.43
N TRP A 89 -35.62 46.74 11.43
CA TRP A 89 -34.41 46.68 12.25
C TRP A 89 -33.36 47.71 11.79
N LYS A 90 -32.99 48.64 12.68
CA LYS A 90 -31.95 49.67 12.44
C LYS A 90 -30.55 49.07 12.43
N ASN A 91 -30.30 48.12 13.33
CA ASN A 91 -29.08 47.33 13.34
C ASN A 91 -29.45 45.96 12.78
N ARG A 92 -29.15 45.71 11.50
CA ARG A 92 -29.21 44.33 10.98
C ARG A 92 -28.27 43.49 11.84
N ARG A 93 -28.72 42.29 12.27
CA ARG A 93 -27.82 41.29 12.89
C ARG A 93 -26.50 41.30 12.12
N PRO A 94 -25.33 41.24 12.80
CA PRO A 94 -24.04 41.32 12.14
C PRO A 94 -24.10 40.50 10.88
N LYS A 95 -23.99 41.21 9.75
CA LYS A 95 -23.96 40.61 8.43
C LYS A 95 -22.81 39.63 8.48
N PHE A 96 -23.11 38.35 8.60
CA PHE A 96 -22.33 37.40 7.85
C PHE A 96 -22.32 37.96 6.43
N ARG A 97 -21.13 38.28 5.89
CA ARG A 97 -21.04 38.74 4.49
C ARG A 97 -21.68 37.62 3.64
N GLY A 98 -22.89 37.86 3.14
CA GLY A 98 -23.64 37.00 2.22
C GLY A 98 -24.02 35.61 2.73
N GLY A 99 -25.06 35.48 3.58
CA GLY A 99 -25.66 34.16 3.84
C GLY A 99 -27.13 34.17 4.32
N PRO A 100 -27.90 33.11 4.02
CA PRO A 100 -29.36 32.98 4.05
C PRO A 100 -29.88 32.37 5.37
N THR A 101 -31.21 32.23 5.47
CA THR A 101 -31.94 31.79 6.66
C THR A 101 -31.56 30.37 7.12
N TRP A 102 -31.90 30.01 8.36
CA TRP A 102 -31.76 28.64 8.90
C TRP A 102 -32.27 27.58 7.91
N GLU A 103 -33.44 27.84 7.32
CA GLU A 103 -34.09 26.97 6.33
C GLU A 103 -33.24 26.76 5.08
N THR A 104 -32.70 27.83 4.48
CA THR A 104 -31.85 27.72 3.30
C THR A 104 -30.59 26.91 3.61
N GLY A 105 -29.95 27.16 4.76
CA GLY A 105 -28.77 26.38 5.15
C GLY A 105 -29.06 24.89 5.35
N LEU A 106 -30.22 24.56 5.93
CA LEU A 106 -30.66 23.18 6.09
C LEU A 106 -31.00 22.51 4.75
N VAL A 107 -31.64 23.22 3.81
CA VAL A 107 -31.91 22.73 2.45
C VAL A 107 -30.61 22.38 1.74
N HIS A 108 -29.61 23.27 1.76
CA HIS A 108 -28.31 22.99 1.14
C HIS A 108 -27.56 21.86 1.83
N LEU A 109 -27.65 21.75 3.16
CA LEU A 109 -27.04 20.63 3.87
C LEU A 109 -27.68 19.30 3.48
N ARG A 110 -29.02 19.24 3.37
CA ARG A 110 -29.74 18.05 2.89
C ARG A 110 -29.35 17.68 1.46
N ALA A 111 -29.31 18.65 0.56
CA ALA A 111 -28.86 18.42 -0.81
C ALA A 111 -27.40 17.91 -0.87
N HIS A 112 -26.52 18.42 0.00
CA HIS A 112 -25.15 17.91 0.12
C HIS A 112 -25.13 16.46 0.63
N VAL A 113 -25.96 16.12 1.62
CA VAL A 113 -26.11 14.75 2.13
C VAL A 113 -26.63 13.82 1.03
N GLU A 114 -27.62 14.23 0.25
CA GLU A 114 -28.13 13.43 -0.88
C GLU A 114 -27.04 13.14 -1.92
N ARG A 115 -26.21 14.15 -2.24
CA ARG A 115 -25.12 14.01 -3.22
C ARG A 115 -23.95 13.16 -2.72
N THR A 116 -23.56 13.31 -1.46
CA THR A 116 -22.33 12.70 -0.90
C THR A 116 -22.58 11.46 -0.05
N GLY A 117 -23.80 11.30 0.45
CA GLY A 117 -24.21 10.29 1.43
C GLY A 117 -23.99 10.69 2.90
N ALA A 118 -23.40 11.86 3.20
CA ALA A 118 -23.14 12.28 4.57
C ALA A 118 -23.03 13.80 4.74
N ALA A 119 -23.29 14.31 5.95
CA ALA A 119 -23.28 15.73 6.28
C ALA A 119 -21.86 16.31 6.51
N PHE A 120 -20.85 15.71 5.88
CA PHE A 120 -19.46 16.16 5.99
C PHE A 120 -19.19 17.32 5.04
N VAL A 121 -19.23 18.53 5.58
CA VAL A 121 -19.00 19.76 4.82
C VAL A 121 -17.64 20.36 5.18
N THR A 122 -16.83 20.70 4.16
CA THR A 122 -15.56 21.39 4.37
C THR A 122 -15.78 22.89 4.69
N PRO A 123 -14.92 23.55 5.49
CA PRO A 123 -15.12 24.96 5.85
C PRO A 123 -15.18 25.93 4.66
N SER A 124 -14.53 25.57 3.54
CA SER A 124 -14.51 26.36 2.31
C SER A 124 -15.61 25.99 1.33
N HIS A 125 -16.50 25.05 1.66
CA HIS A 125 -17.55 24.61 0.75
C HIS A 125 -18.53 25.75 0.44
N VAL A 126 -18.74 25.97 -0.85
CA VAL A 126 -19.72 26.89 -1.42
C VAL A 126 -20.57 26.09 -2.40
N THR A 127 -21.88 26.20 -2.29
CA THR A 127 -22.83 25.55 -3.19
C THR A 127 -22.84 26.24 -4.56
N GLU A 128 -23.47 25.60 -5.55
CA GLU A 128 -23.53 26.10 -6.93
C GLU A 128 -24.18 27.47 -7.07
N ASP A 129 -25.17 27.76 -6.22
CA ASP A 129 -25.86 29.05 -6.14
C ASP A 129 -25.11 30.09 -5.28
N GLY A 130 -23.87 29.79 -4.87
CA GLY A 130 -23.00 30.71 -4.16
C GLY A 130 -23.19 30.73 -2.64
N PHE A 131 -24.01 29.84 -2.08
CA PHE A 131 -24.21 29.77 -0.64
C PHE A 131 -23.00 29.12 0.08
N HIS A 132 -22.43 29.85 1.05
CA HIS A 132 -21.30 29.39 1.86
C HIS A 132 -21.73 28.38 2.95
N LEU A 133 -22.12 27.17 2.55
CA LEU A 133 -22.57 26.11 3.46
C LEU A 133 -21.52 25.74 4.52
N GLY A 134 -20.23 25.75 4.19
CA GLY A 134 -19.16 25.47 5.16
C GLY A 134 -19.13 26.48 6.33
N ASN A 135 -19.41 27.74 6.03
CA ASN A 135 -19.51 28.79 7.04
C ASN A 135 -20.78 28.65 7.90
N TRP A 136 -21.90 28.28 7.26
CA TRP A 136 -23.15 28.03 7.97
C TRP A 136 -23.05 26.84 8.93
N VAL A 137 -22.46 25.72 8.51
CA VAL A 137 -22.22 24.56 9.40
C VAL A 137 -21.35 24.94 10.60
N ARG A 138 -20.31 25.76 10.39
CA ARG A 138 -19.48 26.29 11.49
C ARG A 138 -20.31 27.11 12.48
N TYR A 139 -21.16 28.00 11.96
CA TYR A 139 -22.05 28.84 12.78
C TYR A 139 -23.03 28.00 13.60
N VAL A 140 -23.65 26.99 13.01
CA VAL A 140 -24.57 26.08 13.71
C VAL A 140 -23.88 25.35 14.87
N ARG A 141 -22.68 24.83 14.64
CA ARG A 141 -21.88 24.18 15.71
C ARG A 141 -21.52 25.16 16.83
N GLU A 142 -21.23 26.42 16.51
CA GLU A 142 -20.95 27.47 17.49
C GLU A 142 -22.19 27.84 18.33
N ARG A 143 -23.38 27.85 17.73
CA ARG A 143 -24.63 28.04 18.49
C ARG A 143 -24.92 26.86 19.41
N TYR A 144 -24.70 25.63 18.93
CA TYR A 144 -24.87 24.44 19.74
C TYR A 144 -23.92 24.44 20.95
N SER A 145 -22.64 24.77 20.77
CA SER A 145 -21.68 24.82 21.89
C SER A 145 -21.99 25.90 22.92
N ARG A 146 -22.73 26.95 22.53
CA ARG A 146 -23.22 28.01 23.42
C ARG A 146 -24.60 27.72 24.03
N ALA A 147 -25.18 26.55 23.77
CA ALA A 147 -26.56 26.21 24.15
C ALA A 147 -27.62 27.22 23.63
N ASP A 148 -27.34 27.84 22.47
CA ASP A 148 -28.23 28.80 21.79
C ASP A 148 -28.94 28.15 20.58
N LEU A 149 -28.72 26.86 20.31
CA LEU A 149 -29.45 26.16 19.25
C LEU A 149 -30.77 25.59 19.81
N PRO A 150 -31.94 25.93 19.22
CA PRO A 150 -33.22 25.35 19.63
C PRO A 150 -33.22 23.81 19.56
N PRO A 151 -33.90 23.09 20.48
CA PRO A 151 -33.87 21.62 20.51
C PRO A 151 -34.40 20.96 19.23
N ASP A 152 -35.45 21.51 18.65
CA ASP A 152 -36.04 21.09 17.37
C ASP A 152 -35.06 21.27 16.21
N ALA A 153 -34.33 22.39 16.20
CA ALA A 153 -33.27 22.67 15.23
C ALA A 153 -32.08 21.70 15.40
N ALA A 154 -31.72 21.35 16.64
CA ALA A 154 -30.69 20.36 16.91
C ALA A 154 -31.12 18.96 16.43
N ALA A 155 -32.34 18.53 16.73
CA ALA A 155 -32.90 17.25 16.30
C ALA A 155 -32.94 17.10 14.77
N GLN A 156 -33.27 18.17 14.04
CA GLN A 156 -33.24 18.16 12.58
C GLN A 156 -31.86 17.88 11.99
N LEU A 157 -30.79 18.32 12.68
CA LEU A 157 -29.42 18.07 12.25
C LEU A 157 -28.93 16.68 12.67
N GLU A 158 -29.26 16.24 13.87
CA GLU A 158 -28.94 14.89 14.38
C GLU A 158 -29.55 13.79 13.51
N ALA A 159 -30.70 14.04 12.89
CA ALA A 159 -31.32 13.14 11.94
C ALA A 159 -30.53 12.98 10.62
N LEU A 160 -29.56 13.86 10.33
CA LEU A 160 -28.78 13.80 9.10
C LEU A 160 -27.63 12.78 9.21
N PRO A 161 -27.50 11.84 8.25
CA PRO A 161 -26.36 10.91 8.19
C PRO A 161 -25.02 11.63 8.28
N GLY A 162 -24.15 11.19 9.18
CA GLY A 162 -22.80 11.77 9.33
C GLY A 162 -22.76 13.17 9.95
N TRP A 163 -23.85 13.66 10.55
CA TRP A 163 -23.81 14.90 11.32
C TRP A 163 -23.14 14.70 12.68
N PHE A 164 -22.26 15.64 13.04
CA PHE A 164 -21.67 15.73 14.36
C PHE A 164 -21.53 17.21 14.76
N PHE A 165 -21.95 17.55 15.97
CA PHE A 165 -21.78 18.89 16.52
C PHE A 165 -20.32 19.20 16.88
N SER A 166 -19.58 18.20 17.38
CA SER A 166 -18.14 18.34 17.58
C SER A 166 -17.43 18.47 16.23
N ALA A 167 -16.86 19.64 15.96
CA ALA A 167 -16.08 19.87 14.74
C ALA A 167 -14.81 19.01 14.67
N ARG A 168 -14.28 18.57 15.82
CA ARG A 168 -13.16 17.62 15.88
C ARG A 168 -13.63 16.23 15.45
N GLU A 169 -14.73 15.77 16.04
CA GLU A 169 -15.29 14.45 15.74
C GLU A 169 -15.77 14.36 14.30
N SER A 170 -16.49 15.38 13.81
CA SER A 170 -16.93 15.46 12.42
C SER A 170 -15.77 15.31 11.43
N ARG A 171 -14.61 15.90 11.71
CA ARG A 171 -13.43 15.78 10.81
C ARG A 171 -12.83 14.39 10.84
N PHE A 172 -12.78 13.76 12.01
CA PHE A 172 -12.31 12.38 12.14
C PHE A 172 -13.24 11.44 11.37
N GLN A 173 -14.54 11.52 11.63
CA GLN A 173 -15.55 10.69 10.97
C GLN A 173 -15.62 10.93 9.46
N ALA A 174 -15.45 12.17 9.00
CA ALA A 174 -15.32 12.46 7.57
C ALA A 174 -14.11 11.74 6.96
N THR A 175 -12.94 11.81 7.62
CA THR A 175 -11.73 11.14 7.13
C THR A 175 -11.93 9.62 7.08
N LEU A 176 -12.51 9.04 8.12
CA LEU A 176 -12.80 7.61 8.19
C LEU A 176 -13.79 7.18 7.09
N HIS A 177 -14.85 7.94 6.87
CA HIS A 177 -15.83 7.70 5.81
C HIS A 177 -15.17 7.70 4.43
N HIS A 178 -14.36 8.71 4.12
CA HIS A 178 -13.69 8.80 2.82
C HIS A 178 -12.61 7.73 2.64
N LEU A 179 -11.86 7.37 3.68
CA LEU A 179 -10.88 6.28 3.63
C LEU A 179 -11.54 4.93 3.35
N ARG A 180 -12.67 4.63 4.00
CA ARG A 180 -13.44 3.39 3.77
C ARG A 180 -13.95 3.30 2.34
N ARG A 181 -14.53 4.38 1.82
CA ARG A 181 -15.02 4.42 0.43
C ARG A 181 -13.88 4.28 -0.57
N HIS A 182 -12.75 4.93 -0.31
CA HIS A 182 -11.55 4.78 -1.13
C HIS A 182 -11.07 3.33 -1.14
N ALA A 183 -10.90 2.73 0.04
CA ALA A 183 -10.45 1.34 0.17
C ALA A 183 -11.39 0.35 -0.54
N GLN A 184 -12.70 0.55 -0.44
CA GLN A 184 -13.69 -0.26 -1.17
C GLN A 184 -13.60 -0.11 -2.69
N ALA A 185 -13.23 1.07 -3.20
CA ALA A 185 -13.13 1.33 -4.63
C ALA A 185 -11.82 0.85 -5.26
N THR A 186 -10.71 0.88 -4.50
CA THR A 186 -9.37 0.60 -5.01
C THR A 186 -8.77 -0.72 -4.51
N GLY A 187 -9.40 -1.38 -3.53
CA GLY A 187 -8.85 -2.55 -2.85
C GLY A 187 -7.81 -2.22 -1.78
N GLY A 188 -7.68 -0.96 -1.35
CA GLY A 188 -6.80 -0.59 -0.24
C GLY A 188 -6.84 0.89 0.16
N ALA A 189 -6.49 1.19 1.41
CA ALA A 189 -6.52 2.56 1.97
C ALA A 189 -5.30 3.44 1.62
N ALA A 190 -4.52 3.07 0.60
CA ALA A 190 -3.39 3.83 0.11
C ALA A 190 -3.85 5.14 -0.54
N VAL A 191 -3.43 6.29 0.00
CA VAL A 191 -3.83 7.61 -0.49
C VAL A 191 -2.60 8.52 -0.62
N GLU A 192 -2.48 9.17 -1.78
CA GLU A 192 -1.45 10.18 -2.02
C GLU A 192 -1.73 11.45 -1.21
N ARG A 193 -0.67 12.13 -0.73
CA ARG A 193 -0.78 13.36 0.09
C ARG A 193 -1.71 14.43 -0.49
N ARG A 194 -1.68 14.61 -1.81
CA ARG A 194 -2.43 15.68 -2.52
C ARG A 194 -3.81 15.23 -2.97
N MET A 195 -4.22 13.99 -2.67
CA MET A 195 -5.51 13.46 -3.06
C MET A 195 -6.65 14.30 -2.49
N ILE A 196 -7.53 14.73 -3.40
CA ILE A 196 -8.79 15.41 -3.10
C ILE A 196 -9.90 14.55 -3.68
N THR A 197 -10.91 14.25 -2.87
CA THR A 197 -12.09 13.49 -3.30
C THR A 197 -12.97 14.35 -4.22
N ALA A 198 -13.93 13.72 -4.90
CA ALA A 198 -14.84 14.42 -5.83
C ALA A 198 -15.64 15.56 -5.17
N ASP A 199 -15.89 15.49 -3.87
CA ASP A 199 -16.56 16.55 -3.09
C ASP A 199 -15.61 17.57 -2.47
N GLY A 200 -14.33 17.57 -2.85
CA GLY A 200 -13.33 18.55 -2.43
C GLY A 200 -12.67 18.25 -1.08
N PHE A 201 -12.90 17.07 -0.48
CA PHE A 201 -12.27 16.68 0.77
C PHE A 201 -10.80 16.27 0.55
N ARG A 202 -9.87 16.90 1.27
CA ARG A 202 -8.42 16.65 1.16
C ARG A 202 -8.02 15.36 1.89
N LEU A 203 -8.48 14.22 1.40
CA LEU A 203 -8.30 12.90 2.02
C LEU A 203 -6.84 12.57 2.31
N GLY A 204 -5.95 12.81 1.35
CA GLY A 204 -4.52 12.52 1.47
C GLY A 204 -3.85 13.23 2.64
N ALA A 205 -4.02 14.55 2.70
CA ALA A 205 -3.47 15.37 3.78
C ALA A 205 -4.05 14.97 5.15
N ARG A 206 -5.33 14.61 5.22
CA ARG A 206 -5.97 14.17 6.47
C ARG A 206 -5.49 12.81 6.94
N ALA A 207 -5.27 11.86 6.04
CA ALA A 207 -4.69 10.58 6.38
C ALA A 207 -3.27 10.74 6.96
N GLU A 208 -2.45 11.64 6.39
CA GLU A 208 -1.14 11.97 6.94
C GLU A 208 -1.21 12.64 8.31
N ASP A 209 -2.15 13.58 8.53
CA ASP A 209 -2.38 14.19 9.84
C ASP A 209 -2.68 13.12 10.91
N LEU A 210 -3.50 12.11 10.58
CA LEU A 210 -3.83 11.01 11.48
C LEU A 210 -2.62 10.12 11.78
N ARG A 211 -1.84 9.77 10.77
CA ARG A 211 -0.60 8.99 10.95
C ARG A 211 0.41 9.73 11.83
N ALA A 212 0.56 11.04 11.63
CA ALA A 212 1.43 11.87 12.47
C ALA A 212 0.92 11.99 13.91
N ALA A 213 -0.40 12.06 14.12
CA ALA A 213 -1.00 12.06 15.45
C ALA A 213 -0.82 10.71 16.17
N TYR A 214 -0.96 9.59 15.45
CA TYR A 214 -0.69 8.25 15.97
C TYR A 214 0.75 8.08 16.43
N ALA A 215 1.72 8.50 15.60
CA ALA A 215 3.14 8.41 15.94
C ALA A 215 3.52 9.22 17.20
N LYS A 216 2.71 10.24 17.56
CA LYS A 216 2.87 11.05 18.76
C LYS A 216 2.04 10.54 19.96
N GLY A 217 1.28 9.45 19.80
CA GLY A 217 0.38 8.93 20.84
C GLY A 217 -0.81 9.83 21.14
N LEU A 218 -1.23 10.68 20.19
CA LEU A 218 -2.29 11.68 20.39
C LEU A 218 -3.69 11.21 19.96
N LEU A 219 -3.79 10.01 19.38
CA LEU A 219 -5.08 9.43 18.97
C LEU A 219 -5.69 8.59 20.10
N PRO A 220 -6.97 8.81 20.45
CA PRO A 220 -7.71 7.91 21.33
C PRO A 220 -7.74 6.47 20.79
N ALA A 221 -7.76 5.49 21.69
CA ALA A 221 -7.74 4.06 21.33
C ALA A 221 -8.89 3.66 20.40
N GLU A 222 -10.08 4.22 20.60
CA GLU A 222 -11.25 4.01 19.73
C GLU A 222 -11.00 4.49 18.28
N GLN A 223 -10.29 5.61 18.11
CA GLN A 223 -9.97 6.17 16.80
C GLN A 223 -8.92 5.33 16.08
N VAL A 224 -7.94 4.81 16.82
CA VAL A 224 -6.94 3.87 16.32
C VAL A 224 -7.63 2.60 15.83
N ALA A 225 -8.45 1.97 16.68
CA ALA A 225 -9.17 0.75 16.34
C ALA A 225 -10.05 0.94 15.10
N ALA A 226 -10.78 2.06 14.99
CA ALA A 226 -11.63 2.34 13.84
C ALA A 226 -10.87 2.46 12.51
N LEU A 227 -9.64 2.99 12.54
CA LEU A 227 -8.77 3.12 11.37
C LEU A 227 -8.14 1.78 10.99
N GLU A 228 -7.75 0.96 11.96
CA GLU A 228 -7.18 -0.38 11.74
C GLU A 228 -8.17 -1.38 11.15
N GLN A 229 -9.48 -1.14 11.29
CA GLN A 229 -10.52 -1.92 10.62
C GLN A 229 -10.66 -1.60 9.12
N ILE A 230 -9.96 -0.59 8.60
CA ILE A 230 -10.00 -0.29 7.17
C ILE A 230 -9.02 -1.22 6.45
N GLU A 231 -9.52 -1.95 5.47
CA GLU A 231 -8.71 -2.84 4.64
C GLU A 231 -7.57 -2.07 3.94
N GLY A 232 -6.33 -2.55 4.14
CA GLY A 232 -5.13 -1.91 3.61
C GLY A 232 -4.71 -0.61 4.31
N TRP A 233 -5.29 -0.26 5.47
CA TRP A 233 -4.80 0.86 6.27
C TRP A 233 -3.48 0.55 6.96
N THR A 234 -2.57 1.51 6.88
CA THR A 234 -1.26 1.46 7.54
C THR A 234 -0.93 2.80 8.19
N TRP A 235 -0.24 2.73 9.32
CA TRP A 235 0.21 3.91 10.06
C TRP A 235 1.46 4.58 9.48
N ASP A 236 2.12 3.95 8.49
CA ASP A 236 3.40 4.39 7.94
C ASP A 236 3.30 4.88 6.49
N GLY A 237 2.70 6.05 6.29
CA GLY A 237 2.39 6.59 4.96
C GLY A 237 3.60 6.97 4.10
N THR A 238 4.75 7.31 4.71
CA THR A 238 5.98 7.64 3.97
C THR A 238 6.75 6.40 3.54
N ARG A 239 6.74 5.32 4.35
CA ARG A 239 7.29 4.03 3.91
C ARG A 239 6.38 3.36 2.88
N ASP A 240 5.07 3.53 2.97
CA ASP A 240 4.12 2.98 2.01
C ASP A 240 4.20 3.65 0.63
N ARG A 241 4.25 4.98 0.56
CA ARG A 241 4.44 5.67 -0.74
C ARG A 241 5.74 5.25 -1.43
N ARG A 242 6.85 5.21 -0.71
CA ARG A 242 8.14 4.74 -1.27
C ARG A 242 8.07 3.27 -1.69
N TRP A 243 7.29 2.46 -0.97
CA TRP A 243 7.08 1.06 -1.31
C TRP A 243 6.27 0.92 -2.59
N GLU A 244 5.18 1.69 -2.75
CA GLU A 244 4.35 1.73 -3.96
C GLU A 244 5.14 2.24 -5.17
N GLU A 245 5.88 3.34 -5.02
CA GLU A 245 6.73 3.89 -6.06
C GLU A 245 7.83 2.89 -6.50
N ASN A 246 8.32 2.04 -5.59
CA ASN A 246 9.26 0.98 -5.94
C ASN A 246 8.57 -0.24 -6.57
N LEU A 247 7.34 -0.57 -6.17
CA LEU A 247 6.52 -1.60 -6.81
C LEU A 247 6.19 -1.21 -8.27
N GLU A 248 5.88 0.06 -8.53
CA GLU A 248 5.64 0.56 -9.88
C GLU A 248 6.92 0.48 -10.73
N ARG A 249 8.07 0.88 -10.18
CA ARG A 249 9.38 0.69 -10.84
C ARG A 249 9.67 -0.77 -11.14
N LEU A 250 9.37 -1.67 -10.20
CA LEU A 250 9.51 -3.11 -10.40
C LEU A 250 8.59 -3.63 -11.52
N SER A 251 7.35 -3.15 -11.57
CA SER A 251 6.38 -3.50 -12.60
C SER A 251 6.77 -2.95 -13.98
N ALA A 252 7.32 -1.73 -14.04
CA ALA A 252 7.90 -1.16 -15.25
C ALA A 252 9.13 -1.97 -15.72
N TYR A 253 10.01 -2.34 -14.79
CA TYR A 253 11.15 -3.21 -15.08
C TYR A 253 10.69 -4.56 -15.66
N ALA A 254 9.69 -5.20 -15.04
CA ALA A 254 9.10 -6.46 -15.49
C ALA A 254 8.55 -6.39 -16.92
N ARG A 255 7.87 -5.28 -17.26
CA ARG A 255 7.34 -5.05 -18.62
C ARG A 255 8.47 -4.92 -19.65
N CYS A 256 9.55 -4.23 -19.32
CA CYS A 256 10.65 -4.00 -20.26
C CYS A 256 11.62 -5.18 -20.39
N HIS A 257 11.73 -6.04 -19.37
CA HIS A 257 12.73 -7.11 -19.33
C HIS A 257 12.13 -8.52 -19.23
N GLY A 258 10.80 -8.68 -19.32
CA GLY A 258 10.10 -9.96 -19.26
C GLY A 258 10.18 -10.65 -17.90
N ASN A 259 10.18 -12.00 -17.89
CA ASN A 259 10.22 -12.86 -16.69
C ASN A 259 11.52 -12.77 -15.85
N SER A 260 12.36 -11.76 -16.08
CA SER A 260 13.68 -11.61 -15.48
C SER A 260 13.67 -10.92 -14.10
N VAL A 261 12.50 -10.52 -13.58
CA VAL A 261 12.35 -9.97 -12.22
C VAL A 261 12.90 -10.92 -11.14
N ALA A 262 12.73 -12.24 -11.34
CA ALA A 262 13.34 -13.26 -10.49
C ALA A 262 14.88 -13.16 -10.41
N SER A 263 15.53 -12.65 -11.46
CA SER A 263 16.99 -12.55 -11.61
C SER A 263 17.56 -11.15 -11.33
N LEU A 264 16.72 -10.22 -10.87
CA LEU A 264 17.13 -8.86 -10.57
C LEU A 264 18.18 -8.87 -9.45
N THR A 265 19.40 -8.45 -9.77
CA THR A 265 20.54 -8.48 -8.84
C THR A 265 20.45 -7.34 -7.83
N GLU A 266 20.95 -7.54 -6.60
CA GLU A 266 20.94 -6.52 -5.54
C GLU A 266 21.61 -5.20 -5.92
N ARG A 267 22.55 -5.26 -6.88
CA ARG A 267 23.31 -4.11 -7.40
C ARG A 267 22.55 -3.28 -8.43
N TYR A 268 21.38 -3.73 -8.88
CA TYR A 268 20.62 -3.01 -9.89
C TYR A 268 20.11 -1.66 -9.34
N VAL A 269 20.44 -0.61 -10.07
CA VAL A 269 20.02 0.77 -9.83
C VAL A 269 19.28 1.26 -11.06
N THR A 270 18.12 1.87 -10.86
CA THR A 270 17.32 2.47 -11.93
C THR A 270 17.99 3.74 -12.47
N GLY A 271 17.55 4.21 -13.66
CA GLY A 271 18.11 5.41 -14.28
C GLY A 271 17.97 6.68 -13.43
N ASP A 272 17.00 6.73 -12.51
CA ASP A 272 16.78 7.80 -11.53
C ASP A 272 17.54 7.57 -10.19
N GLY A 273 18.44 6.59 -10.12
CA GLY A 273 19.34 6.38 -8.97
C GLY A 273 18.75 5.54 -7.83
N VAL A 274 17.58 4.91 -8.00
CA VAL A 274 16.96 4.08 -6.96
C VAL A 274 17.55 2.66 -6.97
N ARG A 275 18.00 2.19 -5.80
CA ARG A 275 18.54 0.82 -5.61
C ARG A 275 17.44 -0.24 -5.57
N LEU A 276 16.74 -0.42 -6.69
CA LEU A 276 15.60 -1.34 -6.80
C LEU A 276 15.99 -2.79 -6.48
N GLY A 277 17.22 -3.21 -6.82
CA GLY A 277 17.73 -4.53 -6.46
C GLY A 277 17.82 -4.78 -4.96
N THR A 278 18.29 -3.79 -4.22
CA THR A 278 18.35 -3.86 -2.75
C THR A 278 16.95 -3.90 -2.15
N TRP A 279 16.01 -3.11 -2.69
CA TRP A 279 14.64 -3.07 -2.21
C TRP A 279 13.90 -4.40 -2.42
N VAL A 280 14.05 -5.06 -3.57
CA VAL A 280 13.48 -6.39 -3.86
C VAL A 280 14.01 -7.44 -2.87
N ALA A 281 15.31 -7.44 -2.60
CA ALA A 281 15.91 -8.36 -1.62
C ALA A 281 15.32 -8.15 -0.21
N GLN A 282 15.11 -6.89 0.19
CA GLN A 282 14.46 -6.56 1.47
C GLN A 282 13.02 -7.10 1.55
N GLN A 283 12.24 -7.06 0.46
CA GLN A 283 10.87 -7.59 0.46
C GLN A 283 10.84 -9.12 0.67
N ARG A 284 11.76 -9.84 0.02
CA ARG A 284 11.91 -11.29 0.18
C ARG A 284 12.29 -11.66 1.61
N VAL A 285 13.21 -10.91 2.22
CA VAL A 285 13.60 -11.08 3.64
C VAL A 285 12.43 -10.77 4.58
N ALA A 286 11.70 -9.68 4.32
CA ALA A 286 10.54 -9.29 5.14
C ALA A 286 9.44 -10.36 5.13
N ARG A 287 9.14 -10.98 3.98
CA ARG A 287 8.21 -12.12 3.88
C ARG A 287 8.70 -13.32 4.68
N ARG A 288 9.97 -13.71 4.50
CA ARG A 288 10.55 -14.88 5.18
C ARG A 288 10.47 -14.74 6.70
N GLU A 289 10.61 -13.52 7.21
CA GLU A 289 10.52 -13.23 8.64
C GLU A 289 9.10 -12.91 9.13
N GLY A 290 8.08 -13.08 8.27
CA GLY A 290 6.67 -12.81 8.63
C GLY A 290 6.36 -11.33 8.89
N ARG A 291 7.22 -10.42 8.43
CA ARG A 291 7.11 -8.96 8.64
C ARG A 291 6.46 -8.25 7.44
N LEU A 292 6.13 -8.96 6.37
CA LEU A 292 5.49 -8.40 5.19
C LEU A 292 3.96 -8.54 5.31
N ALA A 293 3.24 -7.46 5.05
CA ALA A 293 1.77 -7.47 5.14
C ALA A 293 1.16 -8.34 4.01
N PRO A 294 0.06 -9.09 4.26
CA PRO A 294 -0.55 -9.96 3.26
C PRO A 294 -0.90 -9.28 1.93
N TYR A 295 -1.41 -8.06 1.97
CA TYR A 295 -1.71 -7.28 0.75
C TYR A 295 -0.46 -6.97 -0.08
N ARG A 296 0.68 -6.67 0.57
CA ARG A 296 1.96 -6.46 -0.13
C ARG A 296 2.48 -7.73 -0.77
N GLU A 297 2.23 -8.88 -0.15
CA GLU A 297 2.52 -10.17 -0.75
C GLU A 297 1.68 -10.40 -2.00
N ALA A 298 0.37 -10.14 -1.95
CA ALA A 298 -0.50 -10.27 -3.12
C ALA A 298 -0.05 -9.37 -4.28
N LEU A 299 0.26 -8.10 -4.01
CA LEU A 299 0.72 -7.14 -5.02
C LEU A 299 2.06 -7.55 -5.66
N LEU A 300 3.03 -7.99 -4.85
CA LEU A 300 4.31 -8.45 -5.37
C LEU A 300 4.15 -9.75 -6.18
N ALA A 301 3.30 -10.68 -5.71
CA ALA A 301 2.99 -11.92 -6.43
C ALA A 301 2.33 -11.69 -7.80
N ALA A 302 1.62 -10.56 -7.96
CA ALA A 302 1.00 -10.18 -9.23
C ALA A 302 1.98 -9.59 -10.26
N VAL A 303 3.23 -9.27 -9.87
CA VAL A 303 4.21 -8.72 -10.80
C VAL A 303 4.71 -9.81 -11.76
N PRO A 304 4.67 -9.61 -13.08
CA PRO A 304 5.14 -10.61 -14.05
C PRO A 304 6.60 -11.03 -13.79
N GLY A 305 6.86 -12.34 -13.76
CA GLY A 305 8.19 -12.88 -13.47
C GLY A 305 8.65 -12.73 -12.02
N TRP A 306 7.78 -12.29 -11.11
CA TRP A 306 8.11 -12.21 -9.69
C TRP A 306 8.28 -13.59 -9.06
N SER A 307 9.22 -13.64 -8.11
CA SER A 307 9.50 -14.83 -7.34
C SER A 307 9.91 -14.46 -5.92
N TRP A 308 9.38 -15.21 -4.95
CA TRP A 308 9.73 -15.08 -3.53
C TRP A 308 11.07 -15.72 -3.17
N GLY A 309 11.51 -16.73 -3.92
CA GLY A 309 12.73 -17.46 -3.65
C GLY A 309 13.75 -17.31 -4.77
N ILE A 310 14.81 -16.53 -4.56
CA ILE A 310 15.99 -16.55 -5.47
C ILE A 310 16.56 -17.97 -5.56
N ASN A 311 16.48 -18.76 -4.47
CA ASN A 311 17.14 -20.08 -4.35
C ASN A 311 16.21 -21.30 -4.56
N GLY A 312 14.89 -21.12 -4.47
CA GLY A 312 13.90 -22.13 -4.87
C GLY A 312 13.77 -22.13 -6.39
N ASP A 313 13.57 -20.93 -6.95
CA ASP A 313 13.37 -20.76 -8.37
C ASP A 313 14.68 -20.77 -9.17
N ALA A 314 15.85 -20.53 -8.57
CA ALA A 314 17.12 -20.81 -9.27
C ALA A 314 17.35 -22.30 -9.45
N TRP A 315 16.84 -23.14 -8.53
CA TRP A 315 16.86 -24.59 -8.71
C TRP A 315 15.85 -25.00 -9.78
N GLU A 316 14.60 -24.56 -9.67
CA GLU A 316 13.55 -24.87 -10.64
C GLU A 316 13.86 -24.32 -12.04
N ARG A 317 14.38 -23.09 -12.15
CA ARG A 317 14.85 -22.54 -13.42
C ARG A 317 16.01 -23.35 -13.96
N GLY A 318 17.04 -23.62 -13.15
CA GLY A 318 18.16 -24.44 -13.61
C GLY A 318 17.72 -25.84 -14.08
N MET A 319 16.74 -26.44 -13.40
CA MET A 319 16.10 -27.69 -13.82
C MET A 319 15.33 -27.52 -15.13
N ARG A 320 14.50 -26.49 -15.30
CA ARG A 320 13.77 -26.23 -16.55
C ARG A 320 14.71 -25.99 -17.73
N GLU A 321 15.74 -25.16 -17.55
CA GLU A 321 16.73 -24.86 -18.58
C GLU A 321 17.56 -26.12 -18.92
N LEU A 322 17.88 -26.96 -17.93
CA LEU A 322 18.55 -28.23 -18.17
C LEU A 322 17.66 -29.20 -18.94
N VAL A 323 16.37 -29.33 -18.59
CA VAL A 323 15.42 -30.16 -19.34
C VAL A 323 15.25 -29.65 -20.77
N ALA A 324 15.16 -28.33 -20.97
CA ALA A 324 15.11 -27.73 -22.30
C ALA A 324 16.38 -28.03 -23.10
N TYR A 325 17.56 -27.92 -22.47
CA TYR A 325 18.84 -28.28 -23.08
C TYR A 325 18.89 -29.75 -23.49
N VAL A 326 18.47 -30.69 -22.62
CA VAL A 326 18.42 -32.13 -22.95
C VAL A 326 17.47 -32.40 -24.10
N ASN A 327 16.30 -31.74 -24.14
CA ASN A 327 15.35 -31.90 -25.24
C ASN A 327 15.90 -31.39 -26.58
N GLU A 328 16.73 -30.35 -26.56
CA GLU A 328 17.32 -29.74 -27.77
C GLU A 328 18.57 -30.50 -28.25
N HIS A 329 19.45 -30.89 -27.32
CA HIS A 329 20.77 -31.44 -27.63
C HIS A 329 20.85 -32.98 -27.49
N GLY A 330 19.87 -33.61 -26.84
CA GLY A 330 19.80 -35.06 -26.65
C GLY A 330 20.63 -35.60 -25.48
N ASP A 331 21.38 -34.74 -24.78
CA ASP A 331 22.19 -35.11 -23.62
C ASP A 331 22.23 -34.00 -22.55
N ALA A 332 22.67 -34.36 -21.34
CA ALA A 332 22.79 -33.46 -20.20
C ALA A 332 24.23 -32.92 -19.99
N ASP A 333 25.10 -32.98 -21.01
CA ASP A 333 26.49 -32.54 -20.93
C ASP A 333 26.66 -31.05 -21.25
N VAL A 334 26.15 -30.22 -20.33
CA VAL A 334 26.24 -28.77 -20.48
C VAL A 334 27.67 -28.28 -20.23
N LEU A 335 28.32 -27.78 -21.28
CA LEU A 335 29.63 -27.10 -21.19
C LEU A 335 29.61 -25.99 -20.13
N SER A 336 30.65 -25.89 -19.30
CA SER A 336 30.67 -24.93 -18.18
C SER A 336 30.54 -23.45 -18.58
N ARG A 337 30.84 -23.13 -19.85
CA ARG A 337 30.74 -21.79 -20.45
C ARG A 337 29.40 -21.52 -21.15
N TYR A 338 28.54 -22.51 -21.26
CA TYR A 338 27.27 -22.40 -21.98
C TYR A 338 26.32 -21.41 -21.27
N VAL A 339 25.71 -20.57 -22.10
CA VAL A 339 24.73 -19.56 -21.73
C VAL A 339 23.55 -19.71 -22.67
N THR A 340 22.34 -19.81 -22.12
CA THR A 340 21.09 -19.92 -22.87
C THR A 340 20.83 -18.62 -23.67
N PRO A 341 19.94 -18.65 -24.69
CA PRO A 341 19.60 -17.47 -25.49
C PRO A 341 19.11 -16.26 -24.69
N ASP A 342 18.47 -16.48 -23.53
CA ASP A 342 17.98 -15.44 -22.62
C ASP A 342 19.05 -14.96 -21.60
N GLY A 343 20.30 -15.41 -21.74
CA GLY A 343 21.44 -14.97 -20.93
C GLY A 343 21.67 -15.77 -19.63
N TYR A 344 20.95 -16.86 -19.41
CA TYR A 344 21.14 -17.71 -18.23
C TYR A 344 22.37 -18.62 -18.34
N ARG A 345 23.25 -18.56 -17.35
CA ARG A 345 24.53 -19.32 -17.33
C ARG A 345 24.33 -20.77 -16.88
N LEU A 346 23.61 -21.57 -17.66
CA LEU A 346 23.28 -22.96 -17.34
C LEU A 346 24.52 -23.82 -17.06
N GLY A 347 25.59 -23.66 -17.84
CA GLY A 347 26.84 -24.41 -17.61
C GLY A 347 27.48 -24.16 -16.24
N LYS A 348 27.36 -22.93 -15.71
CA LYS A 348 27.83 -22.59 -14.36
C LYS A 348 26.93 -23.19 -13.29
N TRP A 349 25.63 -23.29 -13.55
CA TRP A 349 24.66 -23.90 -12.64
C TRP A 349 24.89 -25.40 -12.51
N VAL A 350 25.01 -26.13 -13.63
CA VAL A 350 25.29 -27.58 -13.66
C VAL A 350 26.58 -27.91 -12.93
N ARG A 351 27.67 -27.16 -13.20
CA ARG A 351 28.96 -27.33 -12.49
C ARG A 351 28.80 -27.17 -10.97
N ARG A 352 28.00 -26.20 -10.52
CA ARG A 352 27.74 -25.97 -9.09
C ARG A 352 26.90 -27.08 -8.47
N ALA A 353 25.93 -27.62 -9.20
CA ALA A 353 25.13 -28.76 -8.75
C ALA A 353 26.00 -30.00 -8.52
N ARG A 354 26.84 -30.37 -9.51
CA ARG A 354 27.82 -31.46 -9.40
C ARG A 354 28.82 -31.24 -8.25
N PHE A 355 29.33 -30.02 -8.08
CA PHE A 355 30.23 -29.67 -6.96
C PHE A 355 29.57 -29.80 -5.58
N LYS A 356 28.30 -29.40 -5.44
CA LYS A 356 27.58 -29.54 -4.17
C LYS A 356 27.31 -31.01 -3.84
N TYR A 357 27.00 -31.82 -4.84
CA TYR A 357 26.85 -33.26 -4.69
C TYR A 357 28.15 -33.91 -4.19
N SER A 358 29.30 -33.59 -4.80
CA SER A 358 30.61 -34.15 -4.37
C SER A 358 31.05 -33.73 -2.96
N LYS A 359 30.43 -32.69 -2.39
CA LYS A 359 30.64 -32.25 -1.01
C LYS A 359 29.54 -32.73 -0.05
N GLY A 360 28.57 -33.52 -0.52
CA GLY A 360 27.42 -33.94 0.29
C GLY A 360 26.50 -32.80 0.72
N LEU A 361 26.53 -31.66 0.02
CA LEU A 361 25.81 -30.43 0.35
C LEU A 361 24.51 -30.26 -0.46
N LEU A 362 24.12 -31.27 -1.24
CA LEU A 362 22.90 -31.26 -2.03
C LEU A 362 21.80 -32.08 -1.32
N ALA A 363 20.61 -31.48 -1.18
CA ALA A 363 19.48 -32.15 -0.51
C ALA A 363 19.06 -33.42 -1.28
N PRO A 364 18.62 -34.49 -0.61
CA PRO A 364 18.22 -35.75 -1.25
C PRO A 364 17.21 -35.58 -2.38
N ASP A 365 16.15 -34.80 -2.19
CA ASP A 365 15.13 -34.56 -3.23
C ASP A 365 15.70 -33.92 -4.50
N ARG A 366 16.76 -33.11 -4.35
CA ARG A 366 17.46 -32.46 -5.47
C ARG A 366 18.41 -33.41 -6.18
N VAL A 367 18.94 -34.40 -5.46
CA VAL A 367 19.73 -35.49 -6.05
C VAL A 367 18.80 -36.33 -6.93
N SER A 368 17.69 -36.82 -6.37
CA SER A 368 16.71 -37.63 -7.09
C SER A 368 16.12 -36.91 -8.31
N ALA A 369 15.85 -35.59 -8.19
CA ALA A 369 15.35 -34.81 -9.31
C ALA A 369 16.33 -34.69 -10.49
N LEU A 370 17.64 -34.60 -10.21
CA LEU A 370 18.67 -34.56 -11.26
C LEU A 370 18.92 -35.94 -11.85
N GLU A 371 18.91 -37.00 -11.04
CA GLU A 371 19.05 -38.40 -11.50
C GLU A 371 17.89 -38.85 -12.38
N ALA A 372 16.71 -38.23 -12.25
CA ALA A 372 15.56 -38.48 -13.11
C ALA A 372 15.71 -37.90 -14.53
N ILE A 373 16.71 -37.04 -14.78
CA ILE A 373 16.96 -36.49 -16.11
C ILE A 373 17.71 -37.52 -16.96
N ALA A 374 17.16 -37.83 -18.14
CA ALA A 374 17.81 -38.74 -19.08
C ALA A 374 19.21 -38.24 -19.47
N GLY A 375 20.22 -39.10 -19.31
CA GLY A 375 21.62 -38.76 -19.59
C GLY A 375 22.35 -37.96 -18.50
N TRP A 376 21.76 -37.75 -17.32
CA TRP A 376 22.44 -37.07 -16.21
C TRP A 376 23.49 -37.96 -15.54
N VAL A 377 24.70 -37.41 -15.39
CA VAL A 377 25.81 -38.03 -14.64
C VAL A 377 26.42 -37.05 -13.63
N TRP A 378 26.69 -37.55 -12.42
CA TRP A 378 27.25 -36.76 -11.31
C TRP A 378 28.75 -36.53 -11.43
N VAL A 379 29.46 -37.55 -11.89
CA VAL A 379 30.89 -37.54 -12.10
C VAL A 379 31.11 -37.35 -13.60
N ALA A 380 31.61 -36.19 -14.00
CA ALA A 380 32.45 -36.15 -15.20
C ALA A 380 33.75 -36.80 -14.77
N ASP A 381 34.05 -37.98 -15.29
CA ASP A 381 35.27 -38.72 -14.96
C ASP A 381 36.51 -37.81 -15.01
N PRO A 382 37.50 -37.99 -14.13
CA PRO A 382 38.78 -37.34 -14.29
C PRO A 382 39.43 -37.87 -15.56
N GLY A 383 39.18 -37.18 -16.67
CA GLY A 383 39.89 -37.39 -17.92
C GLY A 383 41.40 -37.38 -17.62
N PRO A 384 42.16 -38.33 -18.16
CA PRO A 384 43.56 -38.46 -17.82
C PRO A 384 44.30 -37.23 -18.39
N ARG A 385 44.88 -36.42 -17.47
CA ARG A 385 45.42 -35.04 -17.57
C ARG A 385 44.52 -33.89 -17.08
N GLY A 386 43.44 -34.17 -16.36
CA GLY A 386 42.64 -33.11 -15.69
C GLY A 386 41.84 -32.22 -16.65
N GLY A 387 41.68 -32.67 -17.89
CA GLY A 387 40.69 -32.13 -18.83
C GLY A 387 39.33 -32.77 -18.58
N HIS A 388 38.27 -31.97 -18.67
CA HIS A 388 36.89 -32.45 -18.62
C HIS A 388 36.59 -33.23 -19.91
N THR A 389 36.66 -34.55 -19.86
CA THR A 389 36.18 -35.42 -20.95
C THR A 389 35.41 -36.57 -20.32
N ASP A 390 34.14 -36.69 -20.69
CA ASP A 390 33.30 -37.81 -20.31
C ASP A 390 33.94 -39.13 -20.76
N TRP A 391 34.09 -40.06 -19.81
CA TRP A 391 34.63 -41.40 -20.05
C TRP A 391 33.75 -42.18 -21.04
N GLY A 392 32.42 -42.04 -20.96
CA GLY A 392 31.48 -42.68 -21.88
C GLY A 392 31.68 -42.21 -23.32
N PHE A 393 31.76 -40.89 -23.52
CA PHE A 393 32.08 -40.27 -24.81
C PHE A 393 33.41 -40.76 -25.39
N ALA A 394 34.49 -40.70 -24.61
CA ALA A 394 35.81 -41.11 -25.07
C ALA A 394 35.91 -42.63 -25.31
N MET A 395 35.25 -43.44 -24.47
CA MET A 395 35.11 -44.88 -24.65
C MET A 395 34.29 -45.22 -25.91
N GLY A 396 33.24 -44.46 -26.21
CA GLY A 396 32.47 -44.59 -27.46
C GLY A 396 33.34 -44.36 -28.69
N ARG A 397 34.20 -43.33 -28.66
CA ARG A 397 35.18 -43.07 -29.73
C ARG A 397 36.22 -44.17 -29.86
N LEU A 398 36.71 -44.71 -28.75
CA LEU A 398 37.64 -45.84 -28.77
C LEU A 398 36.96 -47.12 -29.30
N ARG A 399 35.70 -47.38 -28.95
CA ARG A 399 34.91 -48.50 -29.50
C ARG A 399 34.71 -48.36 -31.01
N ALA A 400 34.38 -47.17 -31.49
CA ALA A 400 34.24 -46.90 -32.92
C ALA A 400 35.57 -47.14 -33.66
N PHE A 401 36.68 -46.63 -33.12
CA PHE A 401 38.02 -46.88 -33.66
C PHE A 401 38.37 -48.38 -33.67
N ALA A 402 38.06 -49.10 -32.59
CA ALA A 402 38.31 -50.53 -32.48
C ALA A 402 37.44 -51.36 -33.45
N ALA A 403 36.20 -50.94 -33.70
CA ALA A 403 35.32 -51.55 -34.68
C ALA A 403 35.79 -51.32 -36.13
N GLU A 404 36.33 -50.13 -36.41
CA GLU A 404 36.83 -49.76 -37.75
C GLU A 404 38.18 -50.41 -38.08
N HIS A 405 39.11 -50.45 -37.10
CA HIS A 405 40.49 -50.87 -37.33
C HIS A 405 40.84 -52.25 -36.72
N GLY A 406 39.90 -52.89 -36.02
CA GLY A 406 40.09 -54.20 -35.38
C GLY A 406 41.06 -54.21 -34.19
N HIS A 407 41.51 -53.04 -33.71
CA HIS A 407 42.46 -52.90 -32.61
C HIS A 407 42.33 -51.56 -31.87
N THR A 408 42.84 -51.48 -30.63
CA THR A 408 42.88 -50.24 -29.82
C THR A 408 44.23 -49.48 -29.87
N ARG A 409 45.05 -49.70 -30.91
CA ARG A 409 46.31 -48.99 -31.15
C ARG A 409 46.07 -47.63 -31.82
N VAL A 410 45.64 -46.64 -31.04
CA VAL A 410 45.39 -45.28 -31.51
C VAL A 410 46.71 -44.50 -31.65
N PRO A 411 47.02 -43.90 -32.82
CA PRO A 411 48.20 -43.05 -32.99
C PRO A 411 48.23 -41.85 -32.02
N ALA A 412 49.42 -41.49 -31.54
CA ALA A 412 49.59 -40.31 -30.70
C ALA A 412 49.18 -39.03 -31.45
N GLY A 413 48.27 -38.25 -30.85
CA GLY A 413 47.75 -37.01 -31.45
C GLY A 413 46.63 -37.20 -32.49
N LEU A 414 46.11 -38.42 -32.68
CA LEU A 414 44.93 -38.64 -33.51
C LEU A 414 43.74 -37.84 -32.97
N ARG A 415 43.18 -36.98 -33.83
CA ARG A 415 41.95 -36.24 -33.57
C ARG A 415 40.80 -36.81 -34.39
N CYS A 416 39.66 -37.02 -33.73
CA CYS A 416 38.41 -37.37 -34.40
C CYS A 416 37.89 -36.18 -35.23
N SER A 417 36.94 -36.44 -36.13
CA SER A 417 36.34 -35.42 -37.02
C SER A 417 35.62 -34.29 -36.27
N ASP A 418 35.24 -34.53 -35.01
CA ASP A 418 34.65 -33.55 -34.08
C ASP A 418 35.71 -32.74 -33.29
N GLY A 419 36.99 -32.92 -33.59
CA GLY A 419 38.10 -32.23 -32.94
C GLY A 419 38.59 -32.88 -31.63
N PHE A 420 37.99 -33.99 -31.19
CA PHE A 420 38.37 -34.72 -29.97
C PHE A 420 39.74 -35.39 -30.11
N ASP A 421 40.65 -35.17 -29.16
CA ASP A 421 42.00 -35.78 -29.13
C ASP A 421 41.96 -37.19 -28.52
N LEU A 422 41.54 -38.16 -29.35
CA LEU A 422 41.46 -39.57 -28.95
C LEU A 422 42.85 -40.16 -28.65
N GLY A 423 43.89 -39.76 -29.38
CA GLY A 423 45.26 -40.23 -29.15
C GLY A 423 45.82 -39.81 -27.80
N GLY A 424 45.59 -38.54 -27.43
CA GLY A 424 45.98 -38.00 -26.12
C GLY A 424 45.22 -38.66 -24.96
N TRP A 425 43.92 -38.93 -25.16
CA TRP A 425 43.08 -39.61 -24.16
C TRP A 425 43.52 -41.06 -23.93
N VAL A 426 43.67 -41.87 -25.00
CA VAL A 426 44.07 -43.29 -24.90
C VAL A 426 45.44 -43.45 -24.23
N SER A 427 46.41 -42.60 -24.60
CA SER A 427 47.76 -42.63 -24.02
C SER A 427 47.71 -42.41 -22.51
N SER A 428 46.87 -41.49 -22.07
CA SER A 428 46.77 -41.11 -20.68
C SER A 428 45.90 -42.13 -19.89
N ALA A 429 44.92 -42.78 -20.52
CA ALA A 429 44.18 -43.91 -19.96
C ALA A 429 45.09 -45.13 -19.72
N ARG A 430 45.97 -45.46 -20.66
CA ARG A 430 47.00 -46.52 -20.49
C ARG A 430 47.94 -46.23 -19.31
N GLU A 431 48.32 -44.97 -19.12
CA GLU A 431 49.17 -44.56 -18.00
C GLU A 431 48.49 -44.77 -16.64
N GLN A 432 47.21 -44.38 -16.52
CA GLN A 432 46.44 -44.57 -15.28
C GLN A 432 46.18 -46.04 -14.98
N TYR A 433 45.89 -46.84 -16.01
CA TYR A 433 45.74 -48.29 -15.91
C TYR A 433 47.04 -48.92 -15.35
N ARG A 434 48.20 -48.54 -15.89
CA ARG A 434 49.51 -49.05 -15.43
C ARG A 434 49.86 -48.64 -14.00
N ARG A 435 49.50 -47.42 -13.58
CA ARG A 435 49.73 -46.93 -12.22
C ARG A 435 48.74 -47.47 -11.18
N GLY A 436 47.75 -48.27 -11.60
CA GLY A 436 46.69 -48.75 -10.70
C GLY A 436 45.78 -47.62 -10.18
N HIS A 437 45.78 -46.47 -10.83
CA HIS A 437 44.96 -45.30 -10.45
C HIS A 437 43.62 -45.26 -11.18
N MET A 438 43.32 -46.30 -11.96
CA MET A 438 42.07 -46.40 -12.71
C MET A 438 40.99 -47.08 -11.87
N PRO A 439 39.76 -46.55 -11.84
CA PRO A 439 38.62 -47.23 -11.22
C PRO A 439 38.39 -48.63 -11.81
N VAL A 440 37.97 -49.57 -10.98
CA VAL A 440 37.81 -51.00 -11.35
C VAL A 440 36.86 -51.18 -12.53
N ASP A 441 35.74 -50.44 -12.55
CA ASP A 441 34.76 -50.52 -13.63
C ASP A 441 35.31 -50.00 -14.97
N HIS A 442 36.21 -49.02 -14.94
CA HIS A 442 36.86 -48.46 -16.13
C HIS A 442 37.95 -49.38 -16.69
N ALA A 443 38.70 -50.02 -15.79
CA ALA A 443 39.63 -51.07 -16.17
C ALA A 443 38.89 -52.23 -16.87
N ALA A 444 37.78 -52.69 -16.28
CA ALA A 444 36.96 -53.76 -16.86
C ALA A 444 36.40 -53.41 -18.25
N GLN A 445 35.99 -52.14 -18.47
CA GLN A 445 35.50 -51.69 -19.78
C GLN A 445 36.60 -51.64 -20.85
N LEU A 446 37.84 -51.31 -20.47
CA LEU A 446 38.98 -51.31 -21.39
C LEU A 446 39.45 -52.72 -21.69
N ASP A 447 39.46 -53.61 -20.70
CA ASP A 447 39.82 -55.02 -20.85
C ASP A 447 38.86 -55.78 -21.77
N ALA A 448 37.61 -55.29 -21.89
CA ALA A 448 36.62 -55.82 -22.83
C ALA A 448 36.87 -55.41 -24.30
N LEU A 449 37.82 -54.52 -24.60
CA LEU A 449 38.10 -54.07 -25.97
C LEU A 449 39.12 -54.95 -26.69
N PRO A 450 38.94 -55.21 -28.00
CA PRO A 450 39.85 -56.05 -28.76
C PRO A 450 41.25 -55.43 -28.87
N GLY A 451 42.25 -56.16 -28.38
CA GLY A 451 43.66 -55.76 -28.44
C GLY A 451 44.06 -54.67 -27.44
N TRP A 452 43.27 -54.43 -26.38
CA TRP A 452 43.71 -53.60 -25.26
C TRP A 452 44.82 -54.31 -24.47
N THR A 453 45.99 -53.70 -24.41
CA THR A 453 47.10 -54.14 -23.57
C THR A 453 47.53 -52.99 -22.67
N GLY A 454 47.59 -53.20 -21.36
CA GLY A 454 48.07 -52.20 -20.39
C GLY A 454 49.51 -51.73 -20.64
N ALA A 455 50.25 -52.41 -21.52
CA ALA A 455 51.52 -52.00 -22.08
C ALA A 455 51.34 -51.28 -23.43
N THR A 456 52.00 -50.14 -23.60
CA THR A 456 52.34 -49.62 -24.93
C THR A 456 53.32 -50.62 -25.56
N PRO A 457 53.09 -51.16 -26.77
CA PRO A 457 54.19 -51.76 -27.49
C PRO A 457 55.24 -50.68 -27.72
N ALA A 458 56.52 -51.01 -27.52
CA ALA A 458 57.60 -50.19 -28.04
C ALA A 458 57.36 -49.95 -29.53
N VAL A 459 57.61 -48.73 -29.98
CA VAL A 459 57.62 -48.41 -31.41
C VAL A 459 58.70 -49.29 -32.04
N GLU A 460 58.29 -50.34 -32.75
CA GLU A 460 59.16 -51.00 -33.73
C GLU A 460 59.14 -50.14 -34.98
N ASP A 461 60.30 -49.61 -35.33
CA ASP A 461 60.57 -48.83 -36.52
C ASP A 461 60.05 -49.55 -37.78
N ALA A 462 59.17 -48.89 -38.52
CA ALA A 462 58.91 -49.21 -39.92
C ALA A 462 59.82 -48.34 -40.82
N PRO A 463 60.36 -48.89 -41.92
CA PRO A 463 61.50 -48.33 -42.66
C PRO A 463 61.16 -47.02 -43.39
N PRO A 464 62.17 -46.22 -43.77
CA PRO A 464 61.93 -44.93 -44.42
C PRO A 464 61.18 -45.14 -45.73
N ARG A 465 60.15 -44.31 -45.96
CA ARG A 465 59.55 -44.15 -47.28
C ARG A 465 60.63 -43.60 -48.22
N ALA A 466 60.92 -44.36 -49.27
CA ALA A 466 61.75 -43.94 -50.39
C ALA A 466 61.14 -42.71 -51.10
N ALA A 467 62.06 -41.94 -51.69
CA ALA A 467 61.92 -40.62 -52.30
C ALA A 467 60.77 -40.44 -53.30
#